data_AF-A0A553RLD6-F1
#
_entry.id   AF-A0A553RLD6-F1
#
_cell.length_a   1.000
_cell.length_b   1.000
_cell.length_c   1.000
_cell.angle_alpha   90.00
_cell.angle_beta   90.00
_cell.angle_gamma   90.00
#
_symmetry.space_group_name_H-M   'P 1'
#
loop_
_entity.id
_entity.type
_entity.pdbx_description
1 polymer ?
#
loop_
_entity_poly.entity_id
_entity_poly.type
_entity_poly.pdbx_seq_one_letter_code
_entity_poly.pdbx_strand_id
1 'polypeptide(L)' 'MLEWSTPHNRSRSETRLTTSDCSGDGLFCSTLVLSRAVANETGEYRCFYKNLPIDDGKTSVVVFVFI' A
#
# COMPACT_ATOMS: atom_id res chain seq x y z
N MET A 1 11.95 1.46 5.08
CA MET A 1 11.04 1.95 4.04
C MET A 1 9.90 0.94 3.89
N LEU A 2 8.66 1.42 3.90
CA LEU A 2 7.47 0.62 3.65
C LEU A 2 7.19 0.54 2.14
N GLU A 3 6.62 -0.58 1.70
CA GLU A 3 6.15 -0.82 0.34
C GLU A 3 4.70 -1.30 0.35
N TRP A 4 4.05 -1.21 -0.83
CA TRP A 4 2.65 -1.55 -1.01
C TRP A 4 2.47 -2.59 -2.12
N SER A 5 1.63 -3.59 -1.88
CA SER A 5 1.07 -4.45 -2.92
C SER A 5 -0.42 -4.17 -3.10
N THR A 6 -0.89 -4.23 -4.34
CA THR A 6 -2.29 -3.94 -4.73
C THR A 6 -2.88 -5.14 -5.50
N PRO A 7 -4.22 -5.22 -5.64
CA PRO A 7 -4.91 -6.41 -6.17
C PRO A 7 -4.46 -6.87 -7.56
N HIS A 8 -3.89 -5.98 -8.37
CA HIS A 8 -3.48 -6.26 -9.74
C HIS A 8 -1.97 -6.22 -9.98
N ASN A 9 -1.14 -6.18 -8.92
CA ASN A 9 0.32 -6.03 -9.04
C ASN A 9 0.73 -4.94 -10.06
N ARG A 10 -0.09 -3.88 -10.15
CA ARG A 10 0.19 -2.77 -11.06
C ARG A 10 1.36 -1.99 -10.46
N SER A 11 2.41 -1.82 -11.26
CA SER A 11 3.54 -0.99 -10.86
C SER A 11 3.06 0.42 -10.52
N ARG A 12 3.79 1.11 -9.64
CA ARG A 12 3.66 2.55 -9.31
C ARG A 12 3.65 3.50 -10.53
N SER A 13 3.86 2.97 -11.75
CA SER A 13 3.79 3.63 -13.06
C SER A 13 2.36 3.85 -13.57
N GLU A 14 1.34 3.23 -12.96
CA GLU A 14 -0.04 3.69 -13.20
C GLU A 14 -0.28 5.00 -12.48
N THR A 15 -0.55 6.05 -13.25
CA THR A 15 -0.68 7.46 -12.84
C THR A 15 -1.72 7.74 -11.76
N ARG A 16 -2.45 6.72 -11.31
CA ARG A 16 -3.56 6.78 -10.36
C ARG A 16 -3.15 6.48 -8.93
N LEU A 17 -2.07 5.72 -8.72
CA LEU A 17 -1.56 5.33 -7.41
C LEU A 17 -0.34 6.16 -7.06
N THR A 18 -0.41 6.91 -5.96
CA THR A 18 0.73 7.63 -5.41
C THR A 18 1.01 7.13 -3.99
N THR A 19 2.29 6.97 -3.65
CA THR A 19 2.68 6.70 -2.26
C THR A 19 3.53 7.83 -1.73
N SER A 20 3.24 8.25 -0.50
CA SER A 20 4.02 9.24 0.24
C SER A 20 4.45 8.69 1.60
N ASP A 21 5.53 9.26 2.12
CA ASP A 21 6.02 8.99 3.47
C ASP A 21 5.29 9.94 4.45
N CYS A 22 4.76 9.40 5.54
CA CYS A 22 4.13 10.16 6.62
C CYS A 22 4.86 10.02 7.97
N SER A 23 6.08 9.46 7.95
CA SER A 23 6.77 8.95 9.14
C SER A 23 7.18 10.00 10.17
N GLY A 24 7.32 11.27 9.77
CA GLY A 24 7.76 12.34 10.68
C GLY A 24 8.97 11.93 11.54
N ASP A 25 8.95 12.30 12.82
CA ASP A 25 10.03 12.13 13.83
C ASP A 25 10.13 10.72 14.47
N GLY A 26 9.82 9.63 13.75
CA GLY A 26 10.35 8.31 14.14
C GLY A 26 9.40 7.12 14.17
N LEU A 27 8.20 7.21 13.59
CA LEU A 27 7.35 6.03 13.36
C LEU A 27 7.25 5.75 11.86
N PHE A 28 7.56 4.53 11.41
CA PHE A 28 7.43 4.17 9.99
C PHE A 28 5.98 4.29 9.53
N CYS A 29 5.69 5.22 8.64
CA CYS A 29 4.35 5.53 8.14
C CYS A 29 4.41 5.74 6.62
N SER A 30 3.45 5.15 5.91
CA SER A 30 3.28 5.39 4.48
C SER A 30 1.81 5.56 4.14
N THR A 31 1.52 6.49 3.24
CA THR A 31 0.18 6.72 2.69
C THR A 31 0.15 6.26 1.25
N LEU A 32 -0.86 5.49 0.87
CA LEU A 32 -1.21 5.16 -0.51
C LEU A 32 -2.48 5.92 -0.89
N VAL A 33 -2.42 6.73 -1.96
CA VAL A 33 -3.57 7.44 -2.50
C VAL A 33 -3.91 6.86 -3.85
N LEU A 34 -5.17 6.43 -3.99
CA LEU A 34 -5.75 6.00 -5.25
C LEU A 34 -6.69 7.08 -5.78
N SER A 35 -6.41 7.58 -6.97
CA SER A 35 -7.20 8.61 -7.64
C SER A 35 -7.96 8.05 -8.84
N ARG A 36 -9.20 8.53 -9.05
CA ARG A 36 -10.11 8.05 -10.10
C ARG A 36 -10.37 6.54 -9.98
N ALA A 37 -10.87 6.16 -8.80
CA ALA A 37 -11.09 4.77 -8.47
C ALA A 37 -12.09 4.09 -9.41
N VAL A 38 -11.80 2.85 -9.79
CA VAL A 38 -12.63 2.03 -10.68
C VAL A 38 -12.84 0.63 -10.09
N ALA A 39 -13.89 -0.08 -10.49
CA ALA A 39 -14.26 -1.37 -9.88
C ALA A 39 -13.14 -2.43 -9.88
N ASN A 40 -12.22 -2.39 -10.85
CA ASN A 40 -11.06 -3.30 -10.91
C ASN A 40 -10.01 -3.03 -9.81
N GLU A 41 -10.11 -1.93 -9.07
CA GLU A 41 -9.23 -1.66 -7.93
C GLU A 41 -9.78 -2.27 -6.63
N THR A 42 -10.97 -2.87 -6.66
CA THR A 42 -11.49 -3.65 -5.53
C THR A 42 -10.56 -4.82 -5.23
N GLY A 43 -10.18 -4.97 -3.96
CA GLY A 43 -9.37 -6.10 -3.50
C GLY A 43 -8.51 -5.82 -2.28
N GLU A 44 -7.53 -6.70 -2.08
CA GLU A 44 -6.56 -6.61 -1.01
C GLU A 44 -5.44 -5.61 -1.29
N TYR A 45 -5.24 -4.67 -0.36
CA TYR A 45 -4.11 -3.76 -0.31
C TYR A 45 -3.26 -4.12 0.91
N ARG A 46 -1.96 -4.35 0.71
CA ARG A 46 -1.04 -4.70 1.81
C ARG A 46 0.09 -3.70 1.87
N CYS A 47 0.38 -3.19 3.06
CA CYS A 47 1.58 -2.43 3.38
C CYS A 47 2.54 -3.33 4.15
N PHE A 48 3.83 -3.29 3.81
CA PHE A 48 4.84 -4.14 4.46
C PHE A 48 6.22 -3.48 4.47
N TYR A 49 7.10 -3.92 5.37
CA TYR A 49 8.50 -3.52 5.36
C TYR A 49 9.26 -4.18 4.21
N LYS A 50 9.86 -3.37 3.31
CA LYS A 50 10.58 -3.85 2.11
C LYS A 50 11.58 -5.00 2.35
N ASN A 51 12.29 -4.95 3.47
CA ASN A 51 13.42 -5.86 3.76
C ASN A 51 13.13 -6.85 4.88
N LEU A 52 11.86 -7.02 5.27
CA LEU A 52 11.44 -8.00 6.27
C LEU A 52 10.48 -9.01 5.64
N PRO A 53 10.38 -10.23 6.20
CA PRO A 53 9.32 -11.16 5.83
C PRO A 53 7.96 -10.51 6.02
N ILE A 54 7.01 -10.84 5.13
CA ILE A 54 5.61 -10.41 5.25
C ILE A 54 4.94 -11.31 6.28
N ASP A 55 4.66 -10.75 7.46
CA ASP A 55 3.95 -11.41 8.58
C ASP A 55 2.84 -10.47 9.06
N ASP A 56 1.60 -10.84 8.74
CA ASP A 56 0.42 -9.99 8.96
C ASP A 56 0.20 -9.75 10.46
N GLY A 57 0.12 -8.48 10.85
CA GLY A 57 0.03 -8.05 12.25
C GLY A 57 1.38 -7.85 12.95
N LYS A 58 2.51 -8.15 12.30
CA LYS A 58 3.85 -7.83 12.82
C LYS A 58 4.63 -6.89 11.90
N THR A 59 4.81 -7.30 10.65
CA THR A 59 5.64 -6.61 9.65
C THR A 59 4.85 -6.22 8.40
N SER A 60 3.58 -6.62 8.33
CA SER A 60 2.63 -6.17 7.34
C SER A 60 1.25 -5.90 7.93
N VAL A 61 0.49 -5.08 7.24
CA VAL A 61 -0.93 -4.84 7.50
C VAL A 61 -1.69 -4.92 6.18
N VAL A 62 -2.90 -5.48 6.26
CA VAL A 62 -3.78 -5.70 5.11
C VAL A 62 -5.08 -4.93 5.31
N VAL A 63 -5.57 -4.31 4.24
CA VAL A 63 -6.89 -3.70 4.16
C VAL A 63 -7.56 -4.16 2.88
N PHE A 64 -8.83 -4.55 2.97
CA PHE A 64 -9.64 -4.84 1.78
C PHE A 64 -10.43 -3.60 1.40
N VAL A 65 -10.35 -3.18 0.14
CA VAL A 65 -11.04 -2.01 -0.39
C VAL A 65 -12.10 -2.46 -1.38
N PHE A 66 -13.31 -1.89 -1.26
CA PHE A 66 -14.41 -2.05 -2.22
C PHE A 66 -14.68 -0.69 -2.85
N ILE A 67 -14.66 -0.63 -4.18
CA ILE A 67 -14.94 0.58 -4.98
C ILE A 67 -16.34 0.49 -5.60
#